data_AF-A0A099RVT3-F1
#
_entry.id   AF-A0A099RVT3-F1
#
_cell.length_a   1.000
_cell.length_b   1.000
_cell.length_c   1.000
_cell.angle_alpha   90.00
_cell.angle_beta   90.00
_cell.angle_gamma   90.00
#
_symmetry.space_group_name_H-M   'P 1'
#
loop_
_entity.id
_entity.type
_entity.pdbx_description
1 polymer ?
#
loop_
_entity_poly.entity_id
_entity_poly.type
_entity_poly.pdbx_seq_one_letter_code
_entity_poly.pdbx_strand_id
1 'polypeptide(L)'
;MSSFSEPKEKMNKLVTKLCLAVVVLAVCYFGFYKYQQSKIKFQPVGFSVEVNSKDLIAGGTKWLESYLEQYKGRYVPWGQKVAEYSIDQIENREADVIQIDFSVVTKNLNAANASKWNGVIEVNKIKCQWVLWFNVEPSEEGTYIYTVTKVQRPAGYDLEKYPKIDGAETNFYRTEDGGKSFAPVIIPAVKESWMGTTLEPFIHPETPYVEEGQLFLLVGQGPQGDYMGGTVSAKYKSDDMGKTWYL
;
A
#
# COMPACT_ATOMS: atom_id res chain seq x y z
N MET A 1 -6.30 -37.36 69.67
CA MET A 1 -6.86 -36.25 68.85
C MET A 1 -5.77 -35.72 67.92
N SER A 2 -5.39 -36.47 66.89
CA SER A 2 -4.43 -36.06 65.84
C SER A 2 -4.37 -37.18 64.81
N SER A 3 -4.94 -37.00 63.62
CA SER A 3 -4.80 -37.95 62.48
C SER A 3 -5.49 -37.49 61.17
N PHE A 4 -6.24 -36.39 61.14
CA PHE A 4 -7.01 -36.01 59.93
C PHE A 4 -6.34 -34.97 58.99
N SER A 5 -5.13 -34.48 59.28
CA SER A 5 -4.51 -33.37 58.53
C SER A 5 -3.48 -33.77 57.45
N GLU A 6 -2.77 -34.90 57.60
CA GLU A 6 -1.66 -35.29 56.69
C GLU A 6 -2.07 -35.59 55.23
N PRO A 7 -3.19 -36.29 54.93
CA PRO A 7 -3.57 -36.61 53.55
C PRO A 7 -4.01 -35.37 52.77
N LYS A 8 -4.71 -34.44 53.44
CA LYS A 8 -5.15 -33.16 52.86
C LYS A 8 -3.97 -32.27 52.50
N GLU A 9 -2.94 -32.21 53.34
CA GLU A 9 -1.75 -31.39 53.07
C GLU A 9 -0.93 -31.92 51.89
N LYS A 10 -0.75 -33.25 51.80
CA LYS A 10 -0.07 -33.89 50.66
C LYS A 10 -0.84 -33.68 49.35
N MET A 11 -2.17 -33.82 49.40
CA MET A 11 -3.05 -33.58 48.25
C MET A 11 -3.01 -32.11 47.82
N ASN A 12 -3.03 -31.15 48.74
CA ASN A 12 -2.88 -29.72 48.43
C ASN A 12 -1.52 -29.40 47.79
N LYS A 13 -0.42 -29.97 48.30
CA LYS A 13 0.93 -29.79 47.69
C LYS A 13 1.00 -30.36 46.27
N LEU A 14 0.34 -31.49 46.00
CA LEU A 14 0.25 -32.08 44.66
C LEU A 14 -0.56 -31.19 43.71
N VAL A 15 -1.72 -30.69 44.16
CA VAL A 15 -2.56 -29.76 43.39
C VAL A 15 -1.79 -28.48 43.08
N THR A 16 -1.09 -27.89 44.04
CA THR A 16 -0.27 -26.69 43.81
C THR A 16 0.83 -26.92 42.76
N LYS A 17 1.52 -28.07 42.79
CA LYS A 17 2.54 -28.42 41.79
C LYS A 17 1.94 -28.59 40.39
N LEU A 18 0.77 -29.24 40.29
CA LEU A 18 0.01 -29.35 39.04
C LEU A 18 -0.41 -27.98 38.51
N CYS A 19 -0.94 -27.10 39.36
CA CYS A 19 -1.27 -25.73 38.99
C CYS A 19 -0.04 -24.96 38.48
N LEU A 20 1.10 -25.08 39.17
CA LEU A 20 2.34 -24.43 38.75
C LEU A 20 2.81 -24.95 37.38
N ALA A 21 2.73 -26.26 37.14
CA ALA A 21 3.07 -26.87 35.85
C ALA A 21 2.16 -26.37 34.72
N VAL A 22 0.85 -26.26 34.97
CA VAL A 22 -0.10 -25.71 33.99
C VAL A 22 0.21 -24.24 33.69
N VAL A 23 0.55 -23.43 34.71
CA VAL A 23 0.95 -22.03 34.50
C VAL A 23 2.22 -21.94 33.66
N VAL A 24 3.24 -22.75 33.95
CA VAL A 24 4.48 -22.78 33.15
C VAL A 24 4.19 -23.16 31.71
N LEU A 25 3.40 -24.21 31.48
CA LEU A 25 2.99 -24.62 30.13
C LEU A 25 2.22 -23.51 29.40
N ALA A 26 1.33 -22.80 30.10
CA ALA A 26 0.59 -21.67 29.54
C ALA A 26 1.52 -20.51 29.16
N VAL A 27 2.52 -20.18 30.00
CA VAL A 27 3.52 -19.15 29.71
C VAL A 27 4.40 -19.54 28.53
N CYS A 28 4.88 -20.79 28.49
CA CYS A 28 5.65 -21.31 27.35
C CYS A 28 4.83 -21.29 26.06
N TYR A 29 3.55 -21.72 26.12
CA TYR A 29 2.63 -21.67 25.00
C TYR A 29 2.39 -20.23 24.53
N PHE A 30 2.16 -19.30 25.45
CA PHE A 30 1.97 -17.89 25.12
C PHE A 30 3.21 -17.26 24.50
N GLY A 31 4.40 -17.58 25.04
CA GLY A 31 5.68 -17.15 24.48
C GLY A 31 5.91 -17.70 23.08
N PHE A 32 5.68 -18.99 22.86
CA PHE A 32 5.73 -19.61 21.54
C PHE A 32 4.72 -18.99 20.57
N TYR A 33 3.48 -18.78 21.03
CA TYR A 33 2.43 -18.15 20.23
C TYR A 33 2.87 -16.76 19.78
N LYS A 34 3.37 -15.91 20.69
CA LYS A 34 3.90 -14.57 20.38
C LYS A 34 5.09 -14.59 19.43
N TYR A 35 5.99 -15.55 19.60
CA TYR A 35 7.11 -15.77 18.69
C TYR A 35 6.66 -16.14 17.27
N GLN A 36 5.61 -16.96 17.12
CA GLN A 36 5.05 -17.24 15.80
C GLN A 36 4.40 -15.99 15.19
N GLN A 37 3.69 -15.16 15.99
CA GLN A 37 3.09 -13.93 15.48
C GLN A 37 4.14 -12.95 14.93
N SER A 38 5.30 -12.83 15.57
CA SER A 38 6.34 -11.86 15.17
C SER A 38 7.03 -12.19 13.84
N LYS A 39 6.95 -13.45 13.40
CA LYS A 39 7.48 -13.88 12.09
C LYS A 39 6.57 -13.55 10.92
N ILE A 40 5.30 -13.25 11.18
CA ILE A 40 4.32 -12.99 10.14
C ILE A 40 4.59 -11.62 9.52
N LYS A 41 4.85 -11.61 8.22
CA LYS A 41 4.98 -10.40 7.42
C LYS A 41 4.09 -10.56 6.20
N PHE A 42 3.17 -9.62 6.02
CA PHE A 42 2.34 -9.57 4.83
C PHE A 42 2.93 -8.54 3.88
N GLN A 43 3.61 -9.01 2.83
CA GLN A 43 4.16 -8.16 1.79
C GLN A 43 3.64 -8.67 0.45
N PRO A 44 2.89 -7.85 -0.30
CA PRO A 44 2.38 -8.28 -1.59
C PRO A 44 3.51 -8.39 -2.62
N VAL A 45 4.45 -7.42 -2.62
CA VAL A 45 5.64 -7.49 -3.47
C VAL A 45 6.53 -8.65 -3.04
N GLY A 46 6.92 -9.49 -3.99
CA GLY A 46 7.71 -10.70 -3.80
C GLY A 46 6.91 -11.94 -3.43
N PHE A 47 5.61 -11.82 -3.13
CA PHE A 47 4.75 -13.00 -2.92
C PHE A 47 4.43 -13.67 -4.25
N SER A 48 4.51 -14.99 -4.29
CA SER A 48 4.31 -15.78 -5.50
C SER A 48 3.33 -16.93 -5.31
N VAL A 49 2.69 -17.32 -6.41
CA VAL A 49 1.83 -18.50 -6.48
C VAL A 49 2.08 -19.28 -7.75
N GLU A 50 1.88 -20.59 -7.70
CA GLU A 50 1.96 -21.47 -8.85
C GLU A 50 0.56 -21.80 -9.37
N VAL A 51 0.36 -21.65 -10.68
CA VAL A 51 -0.94 -21.78 -11.35
C VAL A 51 -0.79 -22.57 -12.64
N ASN A 52 -1.69 -23.53 -12.87
CA ASN A 52 -1.73 -24.33 -14.10
C ASN A 52 -2.49 -23.61 -15.23
N SER A 53 -2.14 -22.36 -15.50
CA SER A 53 -2.68 -21.56 -16.60
C SER A 53 -1.75 -20.38 -16.86
N LYS A 54 -1.58 -20.00 -18.12
CA LYS A 54 -0.86 -18.77 -18.51
C LYS A 54 -1.77 -17.54 -18.50
N ASP A 55 -3.09 -17.72 -18.31
CA ASP A 55 -4.03 -16.61 -18.24
C ASP A 55 -3.73 -15.72 -17.02
N LEU A 56 -3.40 -14.46 -17.28
CA LEU A 56 -3.00 -13.50 -16.25
C LEU A 56 -4.15 -13.20 -15.27
N ILE A 57 -5.40 -13.22 -15.73
CA ILE A 57 -6.56 -13.02 -14.85
C ILE A 57 -6.71 -14.19 -13.89
N ALA A 58 -6.62 -15.44 -14.39
CA ALA A 58 -6.59 -16.62 -13.53
C ALA A 58 -5.42 -16.61 -12.54
N GLY A 59 -4.22 -16.23 -13.01
CA GLY A 59 -3.02 -16.06 -12.18
C GLY A 59 -3.21 -15.04 -11.06
N GLY A 60 -3.68 -13.84 -11.42
CA GLY A 60 -3.96 -12.74 -10.49
C GLY A 60 -5.06 -13.06 -9.48
N THR A 61 -6.12 -13.75 -9.92
CA THR A 61 -7.20 -14.25 -9.04
C THR A 61 -6.62 -15.18 -7.98
N LYS A 62 -5.88 -16.21 -8.41
CA LYS A 62 -5.30 -17.20 -7.51
C LYS A 62 -4.25 -16.59 -6.59
N TRP A 63 -3.49 -15.62 -7.09
CA TRP A 63 -2.51 -14.88 -6.32
C TRP A 63 -3.18 -14.11 -5.18
N LEU A 64 -4.24 -13.34 -5.47
CA LEU A 64 -4.93 -12.53 -4.46
C LEU A 64 -5.62 -13.42 -3.42
N GLU A 65 -6.29 -14.50 -3.84
CA GLU A 65 -6.87 -15.49 -2.93
C GLU A 65 -5.80 -16.02 -1.96
N SER A 66 -4.69 -16.52 -2.49
CA SER A 66 -3.61 -17.11 -1.69
C SER A 66 -2.95 -16.07 -0.77
N TYR A 67 -2.84 -14.83 -1.24
CA TYR A 67 -2.34 -13.71 -0.44
C TYR A 67 -3.27 -13.39 0.74
N LEU A 68 -4.58 -13.31 0.49
CA LEU A 68 -5.58 -13.03 1.52
C LEU A 68 -5.77 -14.18 2.52
N GLU A 69 -5.59 -15.43 2.07
CA GLU A 69 -5.63 -16.60 2.96
C GLU A 69 -4.56 -16.55 4.06
N GLN A 70 -3.42 -15.89 3.82
CA GLN A 70 -2.39 -15.69 4.86
C GLN A 70 -2.95 -14.98 6.09
N TYR A 71 -3.94 -14.09 5.91
CA TYR A 71 -4.56 -13.32 6.99
C TYR A 71 -5.55 -14.12 7.85
N LYS A 72 -5.94 -15.32 7.41
CA LYS A 72 -6.82 -16.24 8.19
C LYS A 72 -6.03 -17.17 9.11
N GLY A 73 -4.70 -17.17 9.01
CA GLY A 73 -3.80 -18.06 9.74
C GLY A 73 -3.97 -18.05 11.28
N ARG A 74 -3.61 -19.17 11.92
CA ARG A 74 -3.77 -19.39 13.36
C ARG A 74 -3.02 -18.35 14.22
N TYR A 75 -1.83 -17.98 13.79
CA TYR A 75 -0.94 -17.07 14.54
C TYR A 75 -1.10 -15.60 14.13
N VAL A 76 -1.94 -15.29 13.13
CA VAL A 76 -2.19 -13.91 12.71
C VAL A 76 -2.79 -13.12 13.88
N PRO A 77 -2.21 -11.97 14.26
CA PRO A 77 -2.77 -11.08 15.28
C PRO A 77 -4.23 -10.74 14.99
N TRP A 78 -5.07 -10.79 16.01
CA TRP A 78 -6.53 -10.61 15.85
C TRP A 78 -6.90 -9.31 15.10
N GLY A 79 -6.22 -8.21 15.41
CA GLY A 79 -6.46 -6.91 14.75
C GLY A 79 -5.99 -6.84 13.28
N GLN A 80 -5.27 -7.84 12.78
CA GLN A 80 -4.87 -7.97 11.38
C GLN A 80 -5.70 -9.01 10.62
N LYS A 81 -6.51 -9.82 11.30
CA LYS A 81 -7.26 -10.88 10.63
C LYS A 81 -8.28 -10.34 9.65
N VAL A 82 -8.31 -10.97 8.48
CA VAL A 82 -9.40 -10.87 7.50
C VAL A 82 -10.41 -11.97 7.82
N ALA A 83 -11.66 -11.59 8.01
CA ALA A 83 -12.76 -12.53 8.23
C ALA A 83 -13.26 -13.08 6.88
N GLU A 84 -13.53 -12.17 5.94
CA GLU A 84 -14.11 -12.47 4.63
C GLU A 84 -13.50 -11.53 3.58
N TYR A 85 -13.53 -11.95 2.32
CA TYR A 85 -13.17 -11.11 1.19
C TYR A 85 -14.02 -11.44 -0.03
N SER A 86 -14.13 -10.50 -0.95
CA SER A 86 -14.70 -10.69 -2.28
C SER A 86 -13.80 -10.04 -3.32
N ILE A 87 -13.68 -10.68 -4.48
CA ILE A 87 -13.13 -10.03 -5.68
C ILE A 87 -14.31 -9.42 -6.40
N ASP A 88 -14.26 -8.11 -6.59
CA ASP A 88 -15.34 -7.34 -7.20
C ASP A 88 -15.16 -7.28 -8.72
N GLN A 89 -13.92 -7.03 -9.18
CA GLN A 89 -13.59 -6.93 -10.61
C GLN A 89 -12.08 -7.16 -10.85
N ILE A 90 -11.74 -7.73 -12.01
CA ILE A 90 -10.36 -7.84 -12.49
C ILE A 90 -10.31 -7.39 -13.94
N GLU A 91 -9.36 -6.52 -14.28
CA GLU A 91 -9.15 -6.02 -15.62
C GLU A 91 -7.69 -6.16 -16.03
N ASN A 92 -7.45 -6.62 -17.26
CA ASN A 92 -6.12 -6.51 -17.87
C ASN A 92 -5.84 -5.04 -18.20
N ARG A 93 -4.70 -4.55 -17.74
CA ARG A 93 -4.22 -3.20 -18.04
C ARG A 93 -3.14 -3.23 -19.11
N GLU A 94 -2.22 -4.19 -19.02
CA GLU A 94 -1.14 -4.49 -19.99
C GLU A 94 -0.87 -6.00 -20.05
N ALA A 95 0.20 -6.43 -20.73
CA ALA A 95 0.53 -7.83 -20.91
C ALA A 95 0.85 -8.57 -19.59
N ASP A 96 1.42 -7.87 -18.61
CA ASP A 96 1.85 -8.37 -17.29
C ASP A 96 1.28 -7.54 -16.13
N VAL A 97 0.31 -6.67 -16.43
CA VAL A 97 -0.30 -5.75 -15.45
C VAL A 97 -1.80 -5.94 -15.42
N ILE A 98 -2.34 -6.12 -14.22
CA ILE A 98 -3.80 -6.14 -13.99
C ILE A 98 -4.19 -5.12 -12.94
N GLN A 99 -5.44 -4.69 -13.00
CA GLN A 99 -6.10 -4.05 -11.89
C GLN A 99 -7.06 -5.05 -11.24
N ILE A 100 -7.00 -5.17 -9.91
CA ILE A 100 -7.95 -5.94 -9.12
C ILE A 100 -8.65 -5.01 -8.13
N ASP A 101 -9.98 -5.01 -8.21
CA ASP A 101 -10.87 -4.38 -7.26
C ASP A 101 -11.44 -5.47 -6.35
N PHE A 102 -11.26 -5.30 -5.05
CA PHE A 102 -11.68 -6.31 -4.07
C PHE A 102 -12.08 -5.66 -2.76
N SER A 103 -12.85 -6.39 -1.96
CA SER A 103 -13.30 -5.97 -0.65
C SER A 103 -12.79 -6.93 0.42
N VAL A 104 -12.39 -6.41 1.59
CA VAL A 104 -12.02 -7.22 2.76
C VAL A 104 -12.81 -6.79 4.00
N VAL A 105 -13.34 -7.77 4.74
CA VAL A 105 -13.95 -7.58 6.06
C VAL A 105 -12.89 -7.89 7.10
N THR A 106 -12.47 -6.89 7.88
CA THR A 106 -11.44 -7.06 8.90
C THR A 106 -12.04 -7.04 10.30
N LYS A 107 -11.36 -7.67 11.27
CA LYS A 107 -11.78 -7.61 12.69
C LYS A 107 -11.56 -6.24 13.34
N ASN A 108 -10.75 -5.38 12.72
CA ASN A 108 -10.44 -4.04 13.22
C ASN A 108 -10.66 -3.00 12.10
N LEU A 109 -11.92 -2.61 11.90
CA LEU A 109 -12.28 -1.65 10.87
C LEU A 109 -12.06 -0.21 11.37
N ASN A 110 -10.98 0.41 10.93
CA ASN A 110 -10.67 1.82 11.20
C ASN A 110 -9.80 2.40 10.06
N ALA A 111 -9.71 3.72 9.99
CA ALA A 111 -9.01 4.42 8.90
C ALA A 111 -7.51 4.04 8.82
N ALA A 112 -6.85 3.86 9.96
CA ALA A 112 -5.45 3.46 10.00
C ALA A 112 -5.23 2.04 9.46
N ASN A 113 -6.17 1.12 9.69
CA ASN A 113 -6.14 -0.21 9.09
C ASN A 113 -6.43 -0.11 7.59
N ALA A 114 -7.50 0.59 7.18
CA ALA A 114 -7.86 0.76 5.77
C ALA A 114 -6.70 1.34 4.93
N SER A 115 -5.96 2.31 5.48
CA SER A 115 -4.79 2.88 4.82
C SER A 115 -3.68 1.86 4.53
N LYS A 116 -3.51 0.81 5.34
CA LYS A 116 -2.51 -0.25 5.09
C LYS A 116 -2.86 -1.08 3.86
N TRP A 117 -4.14 -1.14 3.51
CA TRP A 117 -4.65 -1.82 2.33
C TRP A 117 -4.72 -0.89 1.12
N ASN A 118 -4.26 0.36 1.21
CA ASN A 118 -4.55 1.39 0.22
C ASN A 118 -6.05 1.53 -0.08
N GLY A 119 -6.88 1.22 0.91
CA GLY A 119 -8.33 1.09 0.74
C GLY A 119 -9.11 2.17 1.47
N VAL A 120 -10.41 2.17 1.20
CA VAL A 120 -11.40 3.08 1.78
C VAL A 120 -12.44 2.25 2.54
N ILE A 121 -12.91 2.77 3.68
CA ILE A 121 -13.99 2.12 4.43
C ILE A 121 -15.31 2.38 3.72
N GLU A 122 -16.03 1.32 3.40
CA GLU A 122 -17.38 1.38 2.89
C GLU A 122 -18.27 0.47 3.74
N VAL A 123 -19.23 1.07 4.44
CA VAL A 123 -20.15 0.38 5.38
C VAL A 123 -19.41 -0.41 6.46
N ASN A 124 -19.09 -1.68 6.21
CA ASN A 124 -18.48 -2.63 7.13
C ASN A 124 -17.25 -3.35 6.55
N LYS A 125 -16.76 -2.91 5.39
CA LYS A 125 -15.64 -3.51 4.67
C LYS A 125 -14.66 -2.44 4.21
N ILE A 126 -13.45 -2.88 3.87
CA ILE A 126 -12.44 -2.04 3.23
C ILE A 126 -12.46 -2.40 1.75
N LYS A 127 -12.77 -1.42 0.91
CA LYS A 127 -12.66 -1.52 -0.54
C LYS A 127 -11.25 -1.15 -0.98
N CYS A 128 -10.68 -1.97 -1.82
CA CYS A 128 -9.31 -1.86 -2.30
C CYS A 128 -9.32 -1.89 -3.83
N GLN A 129 -8.48 -1.07 -4.44
CA GLN A 129 -8.21 -1.10 -5.87
C GLN A 129 -6.70 -1.11 -6.05
N TRP A 130 -6.17 -2.24 -6.52
CA TRP A 130 -4.73 -2.44 -6.69
C TRP A 130 -4.40 -2.68 -8.16
N VAL A 131 -3.42 -1.96 -8.66
CA VAL A 131 -2.73 -2.29 -9.91
C VAL A 131 -1.50 -3.12 -9.54
N LEU A 132 -1.40 -4.30 -10.15
CA LEU A 132 -0.40 -5.33 -9.84
C LEU A 132 0.41 -5.65 -11.10
N TRP A 133 1.73 -5.60 -10.97
CA TRP A 133 2.67 -6.06 -11.98
C TRP A 133 3.16 -7.46 -11.62
N PHE A 134 3.19 -8.36 -12.60
CA PHE A 134 3.59 -9.74 -12.40
C PHE A 134 4.86 -10.06 -13.18
N ASN A 135 5.83 -10.69 -12.51
CA ASN A 135 6.79 -11.55 -13.19
C ASN A 135 6.16 -12.95 -13.33
N VAL A 136 6.10 -13.47 -14.55
CA VAL A 136 5.48 -14.77 -14.86
C VAL A 136 6.54 -15.71 -15.42
N GLU A 137 6.88 -16.74 -14.65
CA GLU A 137 7.94 -17.70 -15.00
C GLU A 137 7.34 -19.09 -15.18
N PRO A 138 7.69 -19.83 -16.25
CA PRO A 138 7.28 -21.23 -16.38
C PRO A 138 7.99 -22.09 -15.32
N SER A 139 7.26 -23.02 -14.72
CA SER A 139 7.80 -24.06 -13.84
C SER A 139 8.25 -25.29 -14.66
N GLU A 140 9.09 -26.13 -14.07
CA GLU A 140 9.55 -27.40 -14.67
C GLU A 140 8.39 -28.37 -14.95
N GLU A 141 7.27 -28.22 -14.22
CA GLU A 141 6.08 -29.07 -14.34
C GLU A 141 5.03 -28.54 -15.35
N GLY A 142 5.34 -27.48 -16.11
CA GLY A 142 4.43 -26.89 -17.10
C GLY A 142 3.35 -25.97 -16.51
N THR A 143 3.45 -25.66 -15.22
CA THR A 143 2.69 -24.60 -14.54
C THR A 143 3.40 -23.24 -14.70
N TYR A 144 2.81 -22.17 -14.18
CA TYR A 144 3.35 -20.81 -14.21
C TYR A 144 3.40 -20.23 -12.80
N ILE A 145 4.54 -19.64 -12.44
CA ILE A 145 4.78 -18.94 -11.18
C ILE A 145 4.51 -17.45 -11.41
N TYR A 146 3.51 -16.93 -10.69
CA TYR A 146 3.12 -15.53 -10.73
C TYR A 146 3.66 -14.82 -9.49
N THR A 147 4.62 -13.91 -9.68
CA THR A 147 5.22 -13.13 -8.59
C THR A 147 4.87 -11.66 -8.75
N VAL A 148 4.24 -11.04 -7.75
CA VAL A 148 3.98 -9.60 -7.79
C VAL A 148 5.27 -8.82 -7.58
N THR A 149 5.63 -7.95 -8.51
CA THR A 149 6.85 -7.13 -8.45
C THR A 149 6.56 -5.70 -8.00
N LYS A 150 5.32 -5.23 -8.20
CA LYS A 150 4.90 -3.87 -7.85
C LYS A 150 3.40 -3.84 -7.52
N VAL A 151 3.02 -2.98 -6.57
CA VAL A 151 1.63 -2.68 -6.23
C VAL A 151 1.44 -1.18 -6.19
N GLN A 152 0.42 -0.67 -6.87
CA GLN A 152 0.04 0.75 -6.83
C GLN A 152 -1.49 0.92 -6.79
N ARG A 153 -1.93 2.15 -6.49
CA ARG A 153 -3.33 2.55 -6.72
C ARG A 153 -3.51 2.90 -8.20
N PRO A 154 -4.73 2.78 -8.76
CA PRO A 154 -5.03 3.19 -10.14
C PRO A 154 -4.54 4.60 -10.46
N ALA A 155 -4.78 5.57 -9.57
CA ALA A 155 -4.29 6.94 -9.77
C ALA A 155 -2.77 7.03 -9.94
N GLY A 156 -1.99 6.23 -9.22
CA GLY A 156 -0.52 6.21 -9.36
C GLY A 156 -0.08 5.57 -10.68
N TYR A 157 -0.79 4.52 -11.12
CA TYR A 157 -0.57 3.89 -12.41
C TYR A 157 -0.87 4.84 -13.57
N ASP A 158 -2.03 5.51 -13.53
CA ASP A 158 -2.42 6.46 -14.56
C ASP A 158 -1.41 7.61 -14.65
N LEU A 159 -0.93 8.10 -13.49
CA LEU A 159 0.11 9.14 -13.42
C LEU A 159 1.43 8.75 -14.11
N GLU A 160 1.82 7.47 -14.06
CA GLU A 160 3.03 6.96 -14.74
C GLU A 160 2.85 6.78 -16.25
N LYS A 161 1.61 6.59 -16.70
CA LYS A 161 1.27 6.41 -18.12
C LYS A 161 1.15 7.69 -18.91
N TYR A 162 1.01 8.83 -18.26
CA TYR A 162 1.09 10.10 -18.98
C TYR A 162 2.47 10.20 -19.62
N PRO A 163 2.54 10.41 -20.94
CA PRO A 163 3.82 10.47 -21.60
C PRO A 163 4.63 11.60 -20.97
N LYS A 164 5.76 11.26 -20.35
CA LYS A 164 6.88 12.19 -20.26
C LYS A 164 7.36 12.41 -21.68
N ILE A 165 6.73 13.34 -22.38
CA ILE A 165 7.17 13.75 -23.72
C ILE A 165 8.49 14.48 -23.53
N ASP A 166 9.46 14.03 -24.33
CA ASP A 166 10.78 14.62 -24.52
C ASP A 166 10.64 16.12 -24.83
N GLY A 167 10.93 16.97 -23.84
CA GLY A 167 10.81 18.44 -23.96
C GLY A 167 9.53 19.04 -23.37
N ALA A 168 9.39 18.97 -22.05
CA ALA A 168 8.62 19.85 -21.14
C ALA A 168 7.30 20.49 -21.63
N GLU A 169 6.17 19.86 -21.28
CA GLU A 169 4.98 20.54 -20.79
C GLU A 169 4.44 19.75 -19.58
N THR A 170 4.12 20.43 -18.49
CA THR A 170 3.79 19.82 -17.20
C THR A 170 2.52 18.95 -17.26
N ASN A 171 2.44 17.88 -16.45
CA ASN A 171 1.22 17.06 -16.23
C ASN A 171 0.10 17.85 -15.50
N PHE A 172 0.04 19.16 -15.69
CA PHE A 172 -0.83 20.08 -14.99
C PHE A 172 -2.02 20.39 -15.89
N TYR A 173 -3.22 20.02 -15.45
CA TYR A 173 -4.45 20.23 -16.20
C TYR A 173 -5.39 21.10 -15.39
N ARG A 174 -6.15 21.94 -16.09
CA ARG A 174 -7.16 22.83 -15.51
C ARG A 174 -8.50 22.58 -16.18
N THR A 175 -9.56 22.64 -15.39
CA THR A 175 -10.94 22.60 -15.86
C THR A 175 -11.62 23.95 -15.62
N GLU A 176 -12.50 24.35 -16.52
CA GLU A 176 -13.35 25.54 -16.38
C GLU A 176 -14.83 25.20 -16.22
N ASP A 177 -15.20 23.92 -16.35
CA ASP A 177 -16.59 23.46 -16.44
C ASP A 177 -16.95 22.45 -15.35
N GLY A 178 -16.21 22.49 -14.24
CA GLY A 178 -16.43 21.62 -13.08
C GLY A 178 -15.96 20.18 -13.31
N GLY A 179 -14.98 19.97 -14.18
CA GLY A 179 -14.35 18.67 -14.44
C GLY A 179 -14.98 17.88 -15.58
N LYS A 180 -15.78 18.52 -16.45
CA LYS A 180 -16.31 17.85 -17.66
C LYS A 180 -15.30 17.83 -18.79
N SER A 181 -14.46 18.86 -18.87
CA SER A 181 -13.31 18.94 -19.78
C SER A 181 -12.07 19.51 -19.09
N PHE A 182 -10.92 19.19 -19.65
CA PHE A 182 -9.60 19.56 -19.14
C PHE A 182 -8.75 20.16 -20.25
N ALA A 183 -8.05 21.24 -19.95
CA ALA A 183 -7.04 21.85 -20.80
C ALA A 183 -5.66 21.71 -20.13
N PRO A 184 -4.61 21.39 -20.89
CA PRO A 184 -3.25 21.39 -20.36
C PRO A 184 -2.83 22.81 -19.96
N VAL A 185 -1.99 22.89 -18.94
CA VAL A 185 -1.36 24.11 -18.46
C VAL A 185 0.13 23.90 -18.47
N ILE A 186 0.85 24.85 -19.06
CA ILE A 186 2.30 24.82 -19.17
C ILE A 186 2.87 25.69 -18.06
N ILE A 187 3.63 25.08 -17.17
CA ILE A 187 4.46 25.82 -16.22
C ILE A 187 5.84 26.01 -16.86
N PRO A 188 6.33 27.25 -17.04
CA PRO A 188 7.65 27.50 -17.61
C PRO A 188 8.76 26.81 -16.79
N ALA A 189 9.65 26.05 -17.43
CA ALA A 189 10.75 25.42 -16.73
C ALA A 189 11.78 26.46 -16.24
N VAL A 190 12.24 26.33 -15.00
CA VAL A 190 13.37 27.12 -14.48
C VAL A 190 14.65 26.35 -14.70
N LYS A 191 15.59 26.95 -15.45
CA LYS A 191 16.92 26.39 -15.68
C LYS A 191 17.92 27.03 -14.73
N GLU A 192 18.64 26.21 -14.00
CA GLU A 192 19.63 26.62 -13.02
C GLU A 192 20.99 26.01 -13.35
N SER A 193 22.06 26.77 -13.11
CA SER A 193 23.44 26.28 -13.25
C SER A 193 23.95 25.83 -11.88
N TRP A 194 24.35 24.55 -11.77
CA TRP A 194 24.85 23.98 -10.53
C TRP A 194 25.91 22.92 -10.79
N MET A 195 27.02 23.00 -10.05
CA MET A 195 28.18 22.10 -10.18
C MET A 195 28.70 21.97 -11.63
N GLY A 196 28.60 23.04 -12.43
CA GLY A 196 29.05 23.05 -13.83
C GLY A 196 28.08 22.42 -14.82
N THR A 197 26.87 22.05 -14.40
CA THR A 197 25.79 21.52 -15.25
C THR A 197 24.56 22.43 -15.21
N THR A 198 23.84 22.55 -16.32
CA THR A 198 22.51 23.18 -16.36
C THR A 198 21.44 22.13 -16.10
N LEU A 199 20.53 22.41 -15.17
CA LEU A 199 19.46 21.50 -14.77
C LEU A 199 18.14 22.23 -14.53
N GLU A 200 17.05 21.47 -14.53
CA GLU A 200 15.69 21.94 -14.28
C GLU A 200 15.21 21.32 -12.94
N PRO A 201 15.55 21.93 -11.79
CA PRO A 201 15.39 21.25 -10.51
C PRO A 201 13.94 21.17 -10.06
N PHE A 202 13.04 22.03 -10.56
CA PHE A 202 11.67 22.16 -10.07
C PHE A 202 10.69 21.44 -11.02
N ILE A 203 10.26 20.24 -10.63
CA ILE A 203 9.46 19.34 -11.47
C ILE A 203 8.16 18.84 -10.81
N HIS A 204 7.93 19.16 -9.54
CA HIS A 204 6.81 18.63 -8.76
C HIS A 204 5.90 19.76 -8.25
N PRO A 205 4.80 20.08 -8.94
CA PRO A 205 3.87 21.11 -8.49
C PRO A 205 3.15 20.70 -7.21
N GLU A 206 2.95 21.66 -6.31
CA GLU A 206 2.14 21.50 -5.10
C GLU A 206 0.69 21.98 -5.34
N THR A 207 -0.11 22.05 -4.27
CA THR A 207 -1.48 22.58 -4.37
C THR A 207 -1.44 24.10 -4.53
N PRO A 208 -2.06 24.68 -5.57
CA PRO A 208 -2.18 26.13 -5.69
C PRO A 208 -2.92 26.76 -4.51
N TYR A 209 -2.55 27.97 -4.12
CA TYR A 209 -3.17 28.69 -3.01
C TYR A 209 -3.33 30.18 -3.31
N VAL A 210 -4.29 30.81 -2.63
CA VAL A 210 -4.55 32.25 -2.76
C VAL A 210 -3.97 32.96 -1.54
N GLU A 211 -3.14 33.96 -1.79
CA GLU A 211 -2.55 34.84 -0.78
C GLU A 211 -2.78 36.28 -1.25
N GLU A 212 -3.41 37.11 -0.40
CA GLU A 212 -3.74 38.51 -0.71
C GLU A 212 -4.52 38.73 -2.03
N GLY A 213 -5.38 37.77 -2.39
CA GLY A 213 -6.18 37.82 -3.62
C GLY A 213 -5.44 37.38 -4.89
N GLN A 214 -4.18 36.97 -4.75
CA GLN A 214 -3.35 36.47 -5.84
C GLN A 214 -3.20 34.95 -5.78
N LEU A 215 -3.29 34.28 -6.93
CA LEU A 215 -3.06 32.83 -7.03
C LEU A 215 -1.57 32.52 -7.19
N PHE A 216 -1.07 31.60 -6.36
CA PHE A 216 0.30 31.12 -6.37
C PHE A 216 0.38 29.60 -6.49
N LEU A 217 1.51 29.12 -7.02
CA LEU A 217 1.85 27.70 -7.12
C LEU A 217 3.32 27.51 -6.74
N LEU A 218 3.60 26.61 -5.81
CA LEU A 218 4.95 26.15 -5.53
C LEU A 218 5.27 24.94 -6.39
N VAL A 219 6.48 24.91 -6.95
CA VAL A 219 7.00 23.75 -7.67
C VAL A 219 8.30 23.32 -6.99
N GLY A 220 8.23 22.18 -6.32
CA GLY A 220 9.36 21.54 -5.66
C GLY A 220 10.12 20.59 -6.59
N GLN A 221 11.11 19.91 -6.03
CA GLN A 221 12.05 19.09 -6.79
C GLN A 221 11.64 17.62 -6.91
N GLY A 222 10.61 17.22 -6.17
CA GLY A 222 10.19 15.83 -6.03
C GLY A 222 11.04 15.05 -5.02
N PRO A 223 10.71 13.76 -4.77
CA PRO A 223 11.25 12.99 -3.63
C PRO A 223 12.76 12.70 -3.67
N GLN A 224 13.41 12.89 -4.82
CA GLN A 224 14.83 12.61 -5.04
C GLN A 224 15.64 13.88 -5.35
N GLY A 225 15.03 15.06 -5.30
CA GLY A 225 15.71 16.31 -5.61
C GLY A 225 16.61 16.76 -4.45
N ASP A 226 17.85 17.13 -4.78
CA ASP A 226 18.86 17.60 -3.81
C ASP A 226 19.39 19.01 -4.13
N TYR A 227 18.82 19.70 -5.12
CA TYR A 227 19.19 21.06 -5.49
C TYR A 227 19.09 22.00 -4.29
N MET A 228 20.22 22.63 -3.97
CA MET A 228 20.41 23.45 -2.76
C MET A 228 19.95 22.74 -1.48
N GLY A 229 20.29 21.44 -1.35
CA GLY A 229 19.94 20.61 -0.21
C GLY A 229 18.48 20.14 -0.18
N GLY A 230 17.75 20.25 -1.30
CA GLY A 230 16.35 19.80 -1.41
C GLY A 230 15.34 20.66 -0.66
N THR A 231 15.75 21.86 -0.21
CA THR A 231 14.94 22.73 0.67
C THR A 231 14.27 23.89 -0.06
N VAL A 232 14.50 24.02 -1.37
CA VAL A 232 14.03 25.14 -2.18
C VAL A 232 12.98 24.70 -3.18
N SER A 233 12.04 25.61 -3.46
CA SER A 233 10.97 25.49 -4.45
C SER A 233 10.87 26.79 -5.25
N ALA A 234 10.39 26.70 -6.49
CA ALA A 234 10.04 27.87 -7.30
C ALA A 234 8.62 28.33 -6.97
N LYS A 235 8.40 29.64 -6.77
CA LYS A 235 7.08 30.23 -6.52
C LYS A 235 6.59 30.92 -7.79
N TYR A 236 5.52 30.39 -8.38
CA TYR A 236 4.85 30.98 -9.53
C TYR A 236 3.61 31.76 -9.10
N LYS A 237 3.27 32.75 -9.91
CA LYS A 237 2.10 33.60 -9.82
C LYS A 237 1.23 33.44 -11.07
N SER A 238 -0.08 33.58 -10.90
CA SER A 238 -1.04 33.59 -12.01
C SER A 238 -2.08 34.70 -11.84
N ASP A 239 -2.26 35.53 -12.86
CA ASP A 239 -3.25 36.62 -12.90
C ASP A 239 -4.56 36.23 -13.60
N ASP A 240 -4.63 35.04 -14.18
CA ASP A 240 -5.73 34.57 -15.02
C ASP A 240 -6.38 33.29 -14.49
N MET A 241 -6.34 33.15 -13.15
CA MET A 241 -6.91 32.01 -12.41
C MET A 241 -6.32 30.66 -12.83
N GLY A 242 -5.00 30.63 -13.06
CA GLY A 242 -4.22 29.42 -13.30
C GLY A 242 -4.19 28.96 -14.75
N LYS A 243 -4.53 29.82 -15.73
CA LYS A 243 -4.35 29.52 -17.15
C LYS A 243 -2.88 29.66 -17.55
N THR A 244 -2.23 30.71 -17.07
CA THR A 244 -0.80 30.96 -17.26
C THR A 244 -0.12 31.20 -15.92
N TRP A 245 1.17 30.83 -15.87
CA TRP A 245 2.01 30.92 -14.69
C TRP A 245 3.33 31.59 -15.06
N TYR A 246 3.81 32.47 -14.20
CA TYR A 246 5.10 33.14 -14.34
C TYR A 246 5.76 33.29 -12.97
N LEU A 247 7.09 33.42 -12.94
CA LEU A 247 7.87 33.67 -11.71
C LEU A 247 7.69 35.11 -11.22
#